data_AF-A0A8T5BWR8-F1
#
_entry.id   AF-A0A8T5BWR8-F1
#
_cell.length_a   1.000
_cell.length_b   1.000
_cell.length_c   1.000
_cell.angle_alpha   90.00
_cell.angle_beta   90.00
_cell.angle_gamma   90.00
#
_symmetry.space_group_name_H-M   'P 1'
#
loop_
_entity.id
_entity.type
_entity.pdbx_description
1 polymer ?
#
loop_
_entity_poly.entity_id
_entity_poly.type
_entity_poly.pdbx_seq_one_letter_code
_entity_poly.pdbx_strand_id
1 'polypeptide(L)'
;MEPISEILLEACKELISDAKAGCIDIVFKEICLDILFKARHILSEEDFKKLLAYASEKVQEKAQIEIKGVMVSPKGFYGSTP
;
A
#
# COMPACT_ATOMS: atom_id res chain seq x y z
N MET A 1 -22.99 -1.34 -18.43
CA MET A 1 -22.67 -0.13 -17.64
C MET A 1 -22.14 -0.65 -16.32
N GLU A 2 -20.85 -0.47 -16.07
CA GLU A 2 -20.25 -0.91 -14.81
C GLU A 2 -20.86 -0.11 -13.64
N PRO A 3 -21.07 -0.73 -12.48
CA PRO A 3 -21.56 -0.01 -11.30
C PRO A 3 -20.55 1.04 -10.86
N ILE A 4 -21.04 2.21 -10.44
CA ILE A 4 -20.21 3.35 -9.99
C ILE A 4 -19.23 2.91 -8.88
N SER A 5 -19.59 1.94 -8.05
CA SER A 5 -18.73 1.40 -6.99
C SER A 5 -17.48 0.71 -7.52
N GLU A 6 -17.57 -0.01 -8.65
CA GLU A 6 -16.45 -0.70 -9.29
C GLU A 6 -15.47 0.31 -9.90
N ILE A 7 -16.01 1.35 -10.55
CA ILE A 7 -15.20 2.44 -11.09
C ILE A 7 -14.42 3.16 -9.99
N LEU A 8 -15.06 3.42 -8.84
CA LEU A 8 -14.38 4.04 -7.69
C LEU A 8 -13.29 3.12 -7.10
N LEU A 9 -13.55 1.81 -7.04
CA LEU A 9 -12.57 0.83 -6.56
C LEU A 9 -11.33 0.79 -7.47
N GLU A 10 -11.53 0.70 -8.78
CA GLU A 10 -10.42 0.68 -9.74
C GLU A 10 -9.63 1.98 -9.73
N ALA A 11 -10.30 3.14 -9.67
CA ALA A 11 -9.62 4.43 -9.52
C ALA A 11 -8.76 4.48 -8.24
N CYS A 12 -9.24 3.94 -7.12
CA CYS A 12 -8.44 3.88 -5.89
C CYS A 12 -7.22 2.95 -6.03
N LYS A 13 -7.35 1.82 -6.76
CA LYS A 13 -6.23 0.91 -7.03
C LYS A 13 -5.17 1.57 -7.92
N GLU A 14 -5.61 2.30 -8.96
CA GLU A 14 -4.72 3.07 -9.83
C GLU A 14 -3.93 4.10 -9.03
N LEU A 15 -4.58 4.88 -8.16
CA LEU A 15 -3.90 5.84 -7.29
C LEU A 15 -2.83 5.21 -6.40
N ILE A 16 -3.10 4.02 -5.84
CA ILE A 16 -2.12 3.27 -5.04
C ILE A 16 -0.95 2.78 -5.92
N SER A 17 -1.25 2.28 -7.12
CA SER A 17 -0.24 1.81 -8.07
C SER A 17 0.68 2.95 -8.52
N ASP A 18 0.11 4.10 -8.86
CA ASP A 18 0.85 5.29 -9.28
C ASP A 18 1.72 5.83 -8.15
N ALA A 19 1.19 5.87 -6.92
CA ALA A 19 1.97 6.25 -5.75
C ALA A 19 3.16 5.29 -5.51
N LYS A 20 2.95 3.97 -5.69
CA LYS A 20 4.01 2.97 -5.54
C LYS A 20 5.10 3.13 -6.60
N ALA A 21 4.74 3.44 -7.84
CA ALA A 21 5.69 3.63 -8.94
C ALA A 21 6.44 4.98 -8.85
N GLY A 22 5.77 6.03 -8.35
CA GLY A 22 6.29 7.39 -8.35
C GLY A 22 7.03 7.83 -7.08
N CYS A 23 6.88 7.10 -5.97
CA CYS A 23 7.40 7.53 -4.66
C CYS A 23 8.36 6.51 -4.03
N ILE A 24 9.25 7.01 -3.18
CA ILE A 24 10.06 6.17 -2.28
C ILE A 24 9.15 5.50 -1.23
N ASP A 25 9.54 4.33 -0.72
CA ASP A 25 8.66 3.49 0.13
C ASP A 25 8.05 4.20 1.35
N ILE A 26 8.77 5.10 2.01
CA ILE A 26 8.22 5.84 3.17
C ILE A 26 7.10 6.78 2.73
N VAL A 27 7.33 7.54 1.65
CA VAL A 27 6.35 8.47 1.09
C VAL A 27 5.16 7.69 0.52
N PHE A 28 5.41 6.57 -0.17
CA PHE A 28 4.35 5.68 -0.62
C PHE A 28 3.47 5.20 0.54
N LYS A 29 4.06 4.77 1.67
CA LYS A 29 3.27 4.31 2.83
C LYS A 29 2.38 5.40 3.40
N GLU A 30 2.87 6.65 3.48
CA GLU A 30 2.05 7.79 3.93
C GLU A 30 0.90 8.08 2.96
N ILE A 31 1.19 8.12 1.65
CA ILE A 31 0.18 8.35 0.61
C ILE A 31 -0.86 7.21 0.60
N CYS A 32 -0.42 5.96 0.73
CA CYS A 32 -1.29 4.80 0.75
C CYS A 32 -2.28 4.86 1.93
N LEU A 33 -1.82 5.30 3.11
CA LEU A 33 -2.70 5.51 4.26
C LEU A 33 -3.73 6.62 4.02
N ASP A 34 -3.34 7.74 3.40
CA ASP A 34 -4.27 8.83 3.06
C ASP A 34 -5.32 8.40 2.02
N ILE A 35 -4.91 7.64 1.00
CA ILE A 35 -5.84 7.06 0.02
C ILE A 35 -6.84 6.13 0.72
N LEU A 36 -6.37 5.21 1.57
CA LEU A 36 -7.25 4.30 2.30
C LEU A 36 -8.20 5.05 3.24
N PHE A 37 -7.70 6.08 3.93
CA PHE A 37 -8.53 6.90 4.82
C PHE A 37 -9.69 7.55 4.05
N LYS A 38 -9.41 8.16 2.88
CA LYS A 38 -10.43 8.78 2.02
C LYS A 38 -11.36 7.75 1.39
N ALA A 39 -10.82 6.63 0.91
CA ALA A 39 -11.57 5.55 0.26
C ALA A 39 -12.65 4.96 1.18
N ARG A 40 -12.39 4.88 2.50
CA ARG A 40 -13.36 4.39 3.49
C ARG A 40 -14.68 5.18 3.52
N HIS A 41 -14.65 6.45 3.11
CA HIS A 41 -15.84 7.32 3.11
C HIS A 41 -16.65 7.25 1.81
N ILE A 42 -16.07 6.72 0.73
CA ILE A 42 -16.69 6.70 -0.61
C ILE A 42 -16.99 5.30 -1.12
N LEU A 43 -16.28 4.28 -0.63
CA LEU A 43 -16.48 2.88 -0.99
C LEU A 43 -17.43 2.19 -0.02
N SER A 44 -18.09 1.14 -0.53
CA SER A 44 -18.77 0.16 0.30
C SER A 44 -17.76 -0.57 1.21
N GLU A 45 -18.22 -1.18 2.30
CA GLU A 45 -17.35 -1.96 3.18
C GLU A 45 -16.67 -3.13 2.43
N GLU A 46 -17.39 -3.75 1.50
CA GLU A 46 -16.88 -4.86 0.69
C GLU A 46 -15.78 -4.40 -0.27
N ASP A 47 -15.98 -3.28 -0.97
CA ASP A 47 -14.99 -2.75 -1.89
C ASP A 47 -13.78 -2.16 -1.16
N PHE A 48 -14.01 -1.55 0.01
CA PHE A 48 -12.93 -1.11 0.87
C PHE A 48 -12.06 -2.28 1.34
N LYS A 49 -12.65 -3.43 1.69
CA LYS A 49 -11.88 -4.64 2.03
C LYS A 49 -11.03 -5.13 0.86
N LYS A 50 -11.56 -5.10 -0.38
CA LYS A 50 -10.80 -5.43 -1.59
C LYS A 50 -9.63 -4.47 -1.81
N LEU A 51 -9.86 -3.17 -1.64
CA LEU A 51 -8.81 -2.15 -1.75
C LEU A 51 -7.73 -2.33 -0.67
N LEU A 52 -8.14 -2.65 0.56
CA LEU A 52 -7.21 -2.88 1.68
C LEU A 52 -6.31 -4.10 1.43
N ALA A 53 -6.87 -5.19 0.89
CA ALA A 53 -6.10 -6.36 0.49
C ALA A 53 -5.06 -6.00 -0.58
N TYR A 54 -5.49 -5.29 -1.63
CA TYR A 54 -4.60 -4.81 -2.69
C TYR A 54 -3.47 -3.92 -2.15
N ALA A 55 -3.80 -2.96 -1.28
CA ALA A 55 -2.83 -2.07 -0.65
C ALA A 55 -1.80 -2.84 0.17
N SER A 56 -2.25 -3.85 0.94
CA SER A 56 -1.37 -4.70 1.74
C SER A 56 -0.34 -5.44 0.89
N GLU A 57 -0.76 -5.98 -0.26
CA GLU A 57 0.15 -6.66 -1.20
C GLU A 57 1.24 -5.71 -1.72
N LYS A 58 0.87 -4.47 -2.07
CA LYS A 58 1.80 -3.43 -2.56
C LYS A 58 2.76 -2.89 -1.51
N VAL A 59 2.34 -2.89 -0.24
CA VAL A 59 3.17 -2.47 0.91
C VAL A 59 4.13 -3.56 1.36
N GLN A 60 3.76 -4.84 1.19
CA GLN A 60 4.59 -5.99 1.56
C GLN A 60 5.73 -6.30 0.58
N GLU A 61 5.72 -5.74 -0.63
CA GLU A 61 6.88 -5.80 -1.53
C GLU A 61 8.09 -5.16 -0.84
N LYS A 62 9.06 -6.03 -0.48
CA LYS A 62 10.20 -5.77 0.40
C LYS A 62 10.78 -4.38 0.20
N ALA A 63 10.84 -3.62 1.28
CA ALA A 63 11.58 -2.37 1.34
C ALA A 63 13.06 -2.64 1.05
N GLN A 64 13.47 -2.49 -0.20
CA GLN A 64 14.87 -2.37 -0.55
C GLN A 64 15.23 -0.92 -0.23
N ILE A 65 15.67 -0.69 1.00
CA ILE A 65 16.24 0.60 1.36
C ILE A 65 17.57 0.69 0.63
N GLU A 66 17.57 1.29 -0.56
CA GLU A 66 18.79 1.59 -1.30
C GLU A 66 19.44 2.84 -0.67
N ILE A 67 20.04 2.66 0.51
CA ILE A 67 21.00 3.62 1.04
C ILE A 67 22.23 3.45 0.16
N LYS A 68 22.50 4.43 -0.72
CA LYS A 68 23.67 4.48 -1.60
C LYS A 68 24.89 3.77 -0.98
N GLY A 69 25.15 2.53 -1.43
CA GLY A 69 26.39 1.81 -1.18
C GLY A 69 26.43 0.71 -0.10
N VAL A 70 25.36 0.36 0.62
CA VAL A 70 25.40 -0.84 1.50
C VAL A 70 24.10 -1.64 1.43
N MET A 71 24.19 -2.86 0.88
CA MET A 71 23.18 -3.89 1.06
C MET A 71 23.14 -4.30 2.53
N VAL A 72 22.21 -3.76 3.31
CA VAL A 72 21.88 -4.29 4.65
C VAL A 72 20.55 -5.04 4.60
N SER A 73 20.62 -6.36 4.66
CA SER A 73 19.45 -7.18 4.93
C SER A 73 18.99 -6.93 6.37
N PRO A 74 17.73 -6.54 6.62
CA PRO A 74 17.22 -6.50 7.98
C PRO A 74 17.12 -7.93 8.49
N LYS A 75 18.07 -8.34 9.34
CA LYS A 75 17.93 -9.56 10.13
C LYS A 75 16.70 -9.37 11.01
N GLY A 76 15.69 -10.21 10.78
CA GLY A 76 14.46 -10.24 11.54
C GLY A 76 14.73 -10.27 13.03
N PHE A 77 14.16 -9.31 13.74
CA PHE A 77 14.07 -9.33 15.19
C PHE A 77 12.80 -10.11 15.54
N TYR A 78 12.95 -11.41 15.80
CA TYR A 78 12.07 -12.15 16.69
C TYR A 78 12.96 -12.81 17.72
N GLY A 79 12.90 -12.29 18.94
CA GLY A 79 13.78 -12.65 20.04
C GLY A 79 13.55 -14.06 20.56
N SER A 80 14.51 -14.53 21.36
CA SER A 80 14.28 -15.27 22.61
C SER A 80 15.64 -15.41 23.33
N THR A 81 15.83 -14.66 24.42
CA THR A 81 16.53 -15.13 25.62
C THR A 81 15.72 -16.29 26.24
N PRO A 82 16.31 -17.18 27.05
CA PRO A 82 17.51 -17.02 27.90
C PRO A 82 18.76 -17.76 27.41
#